data_AF-A0A4Z1HQR6-F1
#
_entry.id   AF-A0A4Z1HQR6-F1
#
_cell.length_a   1.000
_cell.length_b   1.000
_cell.length_c   1.000
_cell.angle_alpha   90.00
_cell.angle_beta   90.00
_cell.angle_gamma   90.00
#
_symmetry.space_group_name_H-M   'P 1'
#
loop_
_entity.id
_entity.type
_entity.pdbx_description
1 polymer ?
#
loop_
_entity_poly.entity_id
_entity_poly.type
_entity_poly.pdbx_seq_one_letter_code
_entity_poly.pdbx_strand_id
1 'polypeptide(L)'
;MFQNTLAFLLQFFFFALAFAQPIETAGHGNAWKYGSGGGVIGFIVLILDIIVFIEVLKSNRPPSHKLLWCLVVFLFPILGLVIYWLFSNRQAHNSGSGSYEAIP
;
A
#
# COMPACT_ATOMS: atom_id res chain seq x y z
N MET A 1 0.54 -38.39 2.45
CA MET A 1 1.10 -37.08 2.06
C MET A 1 0.65 -36.65 0.67
N PHE A 2 0.79 -37.50 -0.35
CA PHE A 2 0.36 -37.21 -1.73
C PHE A 2 -1.12 -36.75 -1.86
N GLN A 3 -2.05 -37.42 -1.16
CA GLN A 3 -3.47 -37.05 -1.17
C GLN A 3 -3.74 -35.64 -0.64
N ASN A 4 -3.05 -35.23 0.43
CA ASN A 4 -3.18 -33.89 0.99
C ASN A 4 -2.60 -32.84 0.04
N THR A 5 -1.46 -33.12 -0.59
CA THR A 5 -0.84 -32.23 -1.59
C THR A 5 -1.75 -32.04 -2.81
N LEU A 6 -2.37 -33.13 -3.30
CA LEU A 6 -3.33 -33.08 -4.39
C LEU A 6 -4.58 -32.26 -4.02
N ALA A 7 -5.11 -32.46 -2.80
CA ALA A 7 -6.26 -31.70 -2.32
C ALA A 7 -5.98 -30.20 -2.22
N PHE A 8 -4.81 -29.80 -1.70
CA PHE A 8 -4.42 -28.38 -1.65
C PHE A 8 -4.25 -27.76 -3.03
N LEU A 9 -3.64 -28.50 -3.97
CA LEU A 9 -3.46 -28.04 -5.35
C LEU A 9 -4.81 -27.85 -6.04
N LEU A 10 -5.74 -28.80 -5.85
CA LEU A 10 -7.07 -28.73 -6.44
C LEU A 10 -7.92 -27.60 -5.83
N GLN A 11 -7.83 -27.39 -4.51
CA GLN A 11 -8.45 -26.25 -3.83
C GLN A 11 -7.93 -24.92 -4.35
N PHE A 12 -6.62 -24.79 -4.55
CA PHE A 12 -6.01 -23.60 -5.14
C PHE A 12 -6.43 -23.39 -6.60
N PHE A 13 -6.52 -24.47 -7.39
CA PHE A 13 -6.96 -24.44 -8.77
C PHE A 13 -8.42 -23.97 -8.92
N PHE A 14 -9.34 -24.52 -8.12
CA PHE A 14 -10.73 -24.07 -8.11
C PHE A 14 -10.90 -22.63 -7.60
N PHE A 15 -10.09 -22.22 -6.62
CA PHE A 15 -10.03 -20.83 -6.17
C PHE A 15 -9.60 -19.90 -7.30
N ALA A 16 -8.52 -20.24 -8.04
CA ALA A 16 -8.04 -19.46 -9.18
C ALA A 16 -9.09 -19.33 -10.31
N LEU A 17 -9.84 -20.41 -10.58
CA LEU A 17 -10.95 -20.39 -11.55
C LEU A 17 -12.10 -19.48 -11.12
N ALA A 18 -12.36 -19.31 -9.83
CA ALA A 18 -13.39 -18.38 -9.35
C ALA A 18 -13.04 -16.90 -9.57
N PHE A 19 -11.74 -16.54 -9.63
CA PHE A 19 -11.30 -15.18 -9.97
C PHE A 19 -11.26 -14.93 -11.48
N ALA A 20 -11.35 -15.97 -12.30
CA ALA A 20 -11.47 -15.87 -13.75
C ALA A 20 -12.92 -15.52 -14.14
N GLN A 21 -13.41 -14.36 -13.67
CA GLN A 21 -14.65 -13.79 -14.15
C GLN A 21 -14.43 -13.20 -15.56
N PRO A 22 -15.29 -13.46 -16.55
CA PRO A 22 -15.23 -12.76 -17.83
C PRO A 22 -15.53 -11.29 -17.58
N ILE A 23 -14.64 -10.40 -18.04
CA ILE A 23 -14.86 -8.96 -17.99
C ILE A 23 -15.81 -8.55 -19.12
N GLU A 24 -17.10 -8.81 -18.93
CA GLU A 24 -18.12 -8.26 -19.80
C GLU A 24 -18.24 -6.76 -19.50
N THR A 25 -17.69 -5.92 -20.37
CA THR A 25 -17.94 -4.47 -20.32
C THR A 25 -19.35 -4.17 -20.81
N ALA A 26 -20.36 -4.56 -20.03
CA ALA A 26 -21.75 -4.20 -20.25
C ALA A 26 -22.02 -2.82 -19.65
N GLY A 27 -22.05 -1.81 -20.52
CA GLY A 27 -22.59 -0.48 -20.22
C GLY A 27 -21.57 0.51 -19.66
N HIS A 28 -21.39 1.61 -20.38
CA HIS A 28 -20.75 2.83 -19.88
C HIS A 28 -21.66 3.48 -18.82
N GLY A 29 -21.78 2.87 -17.65
CA GLY A 29 -22.37 3.47 -16.45
C GLY A 29 -21.25 3.92 -15.53
N ASN A 30 -21.22 5.20 -15.18
CA ASN A 30 -20.31 5.85 -14.22
C ASN A 30 -18.94 5.13 -14.06
N ALA A 31 -17.99 5.40 -14.96
CA ALA A 31 -16.68 4.73 -15.00
C ALA A 31 -15.89 4.72 -13.67
N TRP A 32 -16.20 5.67 -12.77
CA TRP A 32 -15.65 5.74 -11.42
C TRP A 32 -15.95 4.50 -10.55
N LYS A 33 -17.07 3.80 -10.77
CA LYS A 33 -17.52 2.69 -9.89
C LYS A 33 -17.05 1.31 -10.32
N TYR A 34 -16.85 1.05 -11.62
CA TYR A 34 -16.68 -0.32 -12.11
C TYR A 34 -15.49 -0.59 -13.04
N GLY A 35 -14.71 0.41 -13.47
CA GLY A 35 -13.60 0.16 -14.41
C GLY A 35 -12.36 1.04 -14.27
N SER A 36 -12.50 2.28 -13.81
CA SER A 36 -11.38 3.23 -13.74
C SER A 36 -11.00 3.64 -12.31
N GLY A 37 -11.84 3.32 -11.32
CA GLY A 37 -11.64 3.70 -9.92
C GLY A 37 -10.35 3.11 -9.31
N GLY A 38 -9.99 1.87 -9.68
CA GLY A 38 -8.75 1.25 -9.24
C GLY A 38 -7.49 1.97 -9.74
N GLY A 39 -7.53 2.54 -10.95
CA GLY A 39 -6.40 3.27 -11.54
C GLY A 39 -6.17 4.61 -10.86
N VAL A 40 -7.23 5.39 -10.62
CA VAL A 40 -7.11 6.70 -9.96
C VAL A 40 -6.71 6.54 -8.49
N ILE A 41 -7.36 5.62 -7.76
CA ILE A 41 -7.03 5.35 -6.36
C ILE A 41 -5.60 4.79 -6.27
N GLY A 42 -5.23 3.84 -7.14
CA GLY A 42 -3.88 3.30 -7.21
C GLY A 42 -2.83 4.38 -7.52
N PHE A 43 -3.14 5.34 -8.39
CA PHE A 43 -2.25 6.46 -8.69
C PHE A 43 -2.07 7.42 -7.51
N ILE A 44 -3.15 7.74 -6.79
CA ILE A 44 -3.06 8.53 -5.54
C ILE A 44 -2.18 7.80 -4.51
N VAL A 45 -2.42 6.51 -4.32
CA VAL A 45 -1.64 5.69 -3.40
C VAL A 45 -0.16 5.66 -3.81
N LEU A 46 0.15 5.52 -5.10
CA LEU A 46 1.52 5.58 -5.61
C LEU A 46 2.21 6.91 -5.29
N ILE A 47 1.50 8.04 -5.45
CA ILE A 47 2.03 9.36 -5.10
C ILE A 47 2.32 9.44 -3.58
N LEU A 48 1.39 8.95 -2.75
CA LEU A 48 1.57 8.91 -1.30
C LEU A 48 2.77 8.04 -0.90
N ASP A 49 2.98 6.92 -1.59
CA ASP A 49 4.12 6.02 -1.39
C ASP A 49 5.45 6.77 -1.60
N ILE A 50 5.55 7.52 -2.69
CA ILE A 50 6.74 8.34 -3.02
C ILE A 50 7.00 9.40 -1.95
N ILE A 51 5.95 10.07 -1.47
CA ILE A 51 6.07 11.07 -0.40
C ILE A 51 6.64 10.44 0.87
N VAL A 52 6.11 9.28 1.27
CA VAL A 52 6.60 8.55 2.44
C VAL A 52 8.05 8.10 2.25
N PHE A 53 8.44 7.66 1.06
CA PHE A 53 9.84 7.34 0.77
C PHE A 53 10.77 8.54 0.97
N ILE A 54 10.42 9.70 0.42
CA ILE A 54 11.22 10.93 0.58
C ILE A 54 11.30 11.30 2.07
N GLU A 55 10.20 11.20 2.81
CA GLU A 55 10.14 11.49 4.24
C GLU A 55 11.03 10.54 5.05
N VAL A 56 10.93 9.23 4.81
CA VAL A 56 11.75 8.20 5.47
C VAL A 56 13.23 8.40 5.17
N LEU A 57 13.59 8.66 3.91
CA LEU A 57 14.98 8.87 3.50
C LEU A 57 15.58 10.13 4.12
N LYS A 58 14.79 11.21 4.23
CA LYS A 58 15.20 12.48 4.86
C LYS A 58 15.19 12.44 6.39
N SER A 59 14.56 11.45 7.01
CA SER A 59 14.50 11.33 8.47
C SER A 59 15.88 11.06 9.10
N ASN A 60 16.06 11.40 10.39
CA ASN A 60 17.31 11.18 11.14
C ASN A 60 17.41 9.74 11.73
N ARG A 61 16.72 8.76 11.12
CA ARG A 61 16.68 7.37 11.60
C ARG A 61 17.88 6.55 11.09
N PRO A 62 18.30 5.48 11.78
CA PRO A 62 19.35 4.60 11.27
C PRO A 62 18.94 3.96 9.92
N PRO A 63 19.90 3.66 9.02
CA PRO A 63 19.61 3.15 7.67
C PRO A 63 18.75 1.87 7.65
N SER A 64 18.91 0.98 8.63
CA SER A 64 18.12 -0.25 8.77
C SER A 64 16.63 0.02 8.96
N HIS A 65 16.28 1.03 9.77
CA HIS A 65 14.90 1.40 10.03
C HIS A 65 14.27 2.10 8.81
N LYS A 66 15.06 2.88 8.08
CA LYS A 66 14.61 3.49 6.82
C LYS A 66 14.24 2.41 5.80
N LEU A 67 15.13 1.43 5.64
CA LEU A 67 14.94 0.34 4.70
C LEU A 67 13.69 -0.49 5.03
N LEU A 68 13.47 -0.79 6.32
CA LEU A 68 12.32 -1.57 6.79
C LEU A 68 11.00 -0.82 6.51
N TRP A 69 10.95 0.49 6.77
CA TRP A 69 9.77 1.31 6.46
C TRP A 69 9.50 1.43 4.96
N CYS A 70 10.53 1.66 4.15
CA CYS A 70 10.40 1.65 2.69
C CYS A 70 9.87 0.31 2.18
N LEU A 71 10.37 -0.81 2.71
CA LEU A 71 9.96 -2.15 2.27
C LEU A 71 8.51 -2.46 2.61
N VAL A 72 8.06 -2.10 3.82
CA VAL A 72 6.67 -2.31 4.26
C VAL A 72 5.68 -1.50 3.42
N VAL A 73 6.00 -0.23 3.17
CA VAL A 73 5.16 0.69 2.40
C VAL A 73 5.09 0.24 0.93
N PHE A 74 6.22 -0.14 0.34
CA PHE A 74 6.25 -0.63 -1.05
C PHE A 74 5.54 -1.97 -1.27
N LEU A 75 5.73 -2.95 -0.37
CA LEU A 75 5.14 -4.28 -0.52
C LEU A 75 3.62 -4.26 -0.23
N PHE A 76 3.19 -3.34 0.63
CA PHE A 76 1.80 -3.14 0.99
C PHE A 76 1.42 -1.65 0.86
N PRO A 77 1.16 -1.13 -0.34
CA PRO A 77 0.99 0.31 -0.54
C PRO A 77 -0.16 0.90 0.27
N ILE A 78 -1.28 0.19 0.41
CA ILE A 78 -2.42 0.67 1.20
C ILE A 78 -2.19 0.47 2.71
N LEU A 79 -1.89 -0.76 3.13
CA LEU A 79 -1.72 -1.10 4.55
C LEU A 79 -0.45 -0.48 5.15
N GLY A 80 0.62 -0.43 4.39
CA GLY A 80 1.89 0.17 4.75
C GLY A 80 1.77 1.67 4.97
N LEU A 81 1.00 2.40 4.15
CA LEU A 81 0.67 3.81 4.41
C LEU A 81 -0.08 4.00 5.73
N VAL A 82 -1.06 3.14 6.02
CA VAL A 82 -1.83 3.19 7.29
C VAL A 82 -0.93 2.91 8.49
N ILE A 83 -0.11 1.86 8.42
CA ILE A 83 0.83 1.47 9.48
C ILE A 83 1.88 2.57 9.67
N TYR A 84 2.40 3.14 8.58
CA TYR A 84 3.33 4.25 8.63
C TYR A 84 2.70 5.47 9.30
N TRP A 85 1.48 5.83 8.94
CA TRP A 85 0.80 6.97 9.53
C TRP A 85 0.58 6.81 11.05
N LEU A 86 0.22 5.59 11.49
CA LEU A 86 -0.10 5.33 12.90
C LEU A 86 1.13 5.13 13.79
N PHE A 87 2.15 4.40 13.31
CA PHE A 87 3.27 3.93 14.14
C PHE A 87 4.62 4.54 13.80
N SER A 88 4.76 5.27 12.68
CA SER A 88 6.06 5.81 12.28
C SER A 88 6.52 6.99 13.14
N ASN A 89 5.69 7.51 14.06
CA ASN A 89 5.97 8.69 14.88
C ASN A 89 6.66 9.81 14.08
N ARG A 90 6.11 10.10 12.90
CA ARG A 90 6.73 10.92 11.86
C ARG A 90 7.15 12.31 12.36
N GLN A 91 6.44 12.89 13.32
CA GLN A 91 6.74 14.21 13.88
C GLN A 91 8.07 14.22 14.64
N ALA A 92 8.40 13.15 15.37
CA ALA A 92 9.63 13.06 16.15
C ALA A 92 10.88 12.80 15.29
N HIS A 93 10.68 12.22 14.09
CA HIS A 93 11.78 11.81 13.22
C HIS A 93 11.94 12.66 11.96
N ASN A 94 10.97 13.54 11.69
CA ASN A 94 11.05 14.56 10.65
C ASN A 94 11.34 15.91 11.28
N SER A 95 12.58 16.34 11.16
CA SER A 95 13.18 17.54 11.77
C SER A 95 12.58 18.88 11.33
N GLY A 96 11.46 18.90 10.60
CA GLY A 96 10.94 20.10 9.92
C GLY A 96 9.46 20.40 10.10
N SER A 97 8.73 19.74 11.02
CA SER A 97 7.26 19.89 11.11
C SER A 97 6.69 20.24 12.48
N GLY A 98 7.53 20.55 13.49
CA GLY A 98 7.08 20.59 14.89
C GLY A 98 7.43 21.84 15.71
N SER A 99 8.10 22.84 15.17
CA SER A 99 8.49 24.03 15.93
C SER A 99 7.86 25.29 15.38
N TYR A 100 6.54 25.38 15.45
CA TYR A 100 5.88 26.68 15.48
C TYR A 100 6.07 27.22 16.90
N GLU A 101 7.23 27.80 17.15
CA GLU A 101 7.43 28.61 18.35
C GLU A 101 6.41 29.75 18.25
N ALA A 102 5.43 29.77 19.15
CA ALA A 102 4.56 30.92 19.30
C ALA A 102 5.45 32.09 19.73
N ILE A 103 5.77 32.96 18.77
CA ILE A 103 6.49 34.20 18.99
C ILE A 103 5.66 35.03 19.99
N PRO A 104 6.21 35.44 21.14
CA PRO A 104 5.49 36.25 22.13
C PRO A 104 5.13 37.64 21.61
#